data_AF-A0A067E963-F1
#
_entry.id   AF-A0A067E963-F1
#
_cell.length_a   1.000
_cell.length_b   1.000
_cell.length_c   1.000
_cell.angle_alpha   90.00
_cell.angle_beta   90.00
_cell.angle_gamma   90.00
#
_symmetry.space_group_name_H-M   'P 1'
#
loop_
_entity.id
_entity.type
_entity.pdbx_description
1 polymer ?
#
loop_
_entity_poly.entity_id
_entity_poly.type
_entity_poly.pdbx_seq_one_letter_code
_entity_poly.pdbx_strand_id
1 'polypeptide(L)'
;SLDLIKYVDSNFEGPSLLPDDPEKRKFAEELFSYSDTFNITVYGSFKGDPAKEAGPCFDYLEKALHKFDDGPFLLGQLSLVDIAYIPFVERAQIFLSEVIKYDITAGRPKLAAWIEELNQVDAYKQTKLKDPKGLVELYKIRYMVPYAEHFVLI
;
A
#
# COMPACT_ATOMS: atom_id res chain seq x y z
N SER A 1 -5.32 10.99 -7.33
CA SER A 1 -4.81 9.76 -7.99
C SER A 1 -5.92 8.73 -8.16
N LEU A 2 -6.77 8.49 -7.14
CA LEU A 2 -7.90 7.57 -7.25
C LEU A 2 -8.86 7.91 -8.41
N ASP A 3 -9.23 9.18 -8.57
CA ASP A 3 -10.07 9.60 -9.71
C ASP A 3 -9.41 9.31 -11.07
N LEU A 4 -8.09 9.40 -11.15
CA LEU A 4 -7.35 9.14 -12.39
C LEU A 4 -7.35 7.65 -12.75
N ILE A 5 -7.11 6.75 -11.78
CA ILE A 5 -7.14 5.31 -12.05
C ILE A 5 -8.56 4.83 -12.39
N LYS A 6 -9.60 5.41 -11.74
CA LYS A 6 -11.01 5.17 -12.09
C LYS A 6 -11.34 5.70 -13.49
N TYR A 7 -10.85 6.91 -13.82
CA TYR A 7 -11.01 7.49 -15.15
C TYR A 7 -10.38 6.63 -16.24
N VAL A 8 -9.15 6.15 -16.04
CA VAL A 8 -8.47 5.26 -17.00
C VAL A 8 -9.29 3.99 -17.23
N ASP A 9 -9.71 3.30 -16.16
CA ASP A 9 -10.52 2.07 -16.24
C ASP A 9 -11.86 2.27 -16.97
N SER A 10 -12.48 3.46 -16.81
CA SER A 10 -13.79 3.74 -17.41
C SER A 10 -13.74 4.31 -18.84
N ASN A 11 -12.60 4.86 -19.28
CA ASN A 11 -12.51 5.64 -20.53
C ASN A 11 -11.51 5.09 -21.56
N PHE A 12 -10.70 4.10 -21.20
CA PHE A 12 -9.74 3.48 -22.09
C PHE A 12 -10.07 2.00 -22.30
N GLU A 13 -9.70 1.47 -23.47
CA GLU A 13 -9.88 0.06 -23.78
C GLU A 13 -8.94 -0.82 -22.93
N GLY A 14 -9.40 -2.03 -22.61
CA GLY A 14 -8.63 -3.01 -21.85
C GLY A 14 -9.50 -3.91 -20.97
N PRO A 15 -8.90 -4.88 -20.27
CA PRO A 15 -9.61 -5.62 -19.24
C PRO A 15 -10.01 -4.66 -18.10
N SER A 16 -11.27 -4.74 -17.67
CA SER A 16 -11.73 -3.92 -16.54
C SER A 16 -11.05 -4.37 -15.23
N LEU A 17 -10.66 -3.38 -14.43
CA LEU A 17 -9.99 -3.53 -13.14
C LEU A 17 -10.95 -3.27 -11.96
N LEU A 18 -12.25 -3.15 -12.22
CA LEU A 18 -13.29 -3.19 -11.20
C LEU A 18 -14.34 -4.25 -11.56
N PRO A 19 -14.62 -5.21 -10.66
CA PRO A 19 -15.59 -6.26 -10.94
C PRO A 19 -17.01 -5.70 -11.05
N ASP A 20 -17.89 -6.40 -11.77
CA ASP A 20 -19.31 -6.04 -11.85
C ASP A 20 -20.12 -6.41 -10.61
N ASP A 21 -19.61 -7.37 -9.83
CA ASP A 21 -20.23 -7.85 -8.61
C ASP A 21 -20.52 -6.69 -7.64
N PRO A 22 -21.79 -6.49 -7.23
CA PRO A 22 -22.17 -5.36 -6.38
C PRO A 22 -21.50 -5.37 -5.00
N GLU A 23 -21.24 -6.55 -4.42
CA GLU A 23 -20.58 -6.65 -3.12
C GLU A 23 -19.10 -6.25 -3.23
N LYS A 24 -18.41 -6.75 -4.26
CA LYS A 24 -17.02 -6.36 -4.53
C LYS A 24 -16.90 -4.87 -4.84
N ARG A 25 -17.85 -4.29 -5.59
CA ARG A 25 -17.88 -2.82 -5.83
C ARG A 25 -18.07 -2.02 -4.55
N LYS A 26 -18.99 -2.44 -3.68
CA LYS A 26 -19.19 -1.79 -2.38
C LYS A 26 -17.90 -1.85 -1.54
N PHE A 27 -17.26 -3.02 -1.48
CA PHE A 27 -16.03 -3.19 -0.72
C PHE A 27 -14.86 -2.40 -1.32
N ALA A 28 -14.81 -2.25 -2.65
CA ALA A 28 -13.84 -1.38 -3.31
C ALA A 28 -13.96 0.07 -2.83
N GLU A 29 -15.18 0.62 -2.76
CA GLU A 29 -15.40 1.99 -2.25
C GLU A 29 -15.07 2.13 -0.76
N GLU A 30 -15.31 1.10 0.05
CA GLU A 30 -14.86 1.07 1.45
C GLU A 30 -13.32 1.15 1.55
N LEU A 31 -12.61 0.34 0.75
CA LEU A 31 -11.15 0.33 0.73
C LEU A 31 -10.56 1.62 0.12
N PHE A 32 -11.17 2.20 -0.90
CA PHE A 32 -10.76 3.50 -1.42
C PHE A 32 -10.91 4.59 -0.36
N SER A 33 -12.03 4.62 0.35
CA SER A 33 -12.29 5.58 1.42
C SER A 33 -11.30 5.43 2.58
N TYR A 34 -10.83 4.21 2.86
CA TYR A 34 -9.84 3.95 3.91
C TYR A 34 -8.40 4.32 3.53
N SER A 35 -8.07 4.43 2.23
CA SER A 35 -6.69 4.55 1.75
C SER A 35 -5.92 5.76 2.32
N ASP A 36 -6.58 6.91 2.47
CA ASP A 36 -5.97 8.09 3.09
C ASP A 36 -5.67 7.87 4.58
N THR A 37 -6.58 7.20 5.29
CA THR A 37 -6.37 6.85 6.71
C THR A 37 -5.19 5.89 6.85
N PHE A 38 -5.13 4.85 6.01
CA PHE A 38 -4.00 3.93 5.96
C PHE A 38 -2.67 4.69 5.78
N ASN A 39 -2.60 5.58 4.77
CA ASN A 39 -1.39 6.34 4.48
C ASN A 39 -1.00 7.29 5.62
N ILE A 40 -1.94 8.06 6.16
CA ILE A 40 -1.67 9.00 7.25
C ILE A 40 -1.15 8.26 8.48
N THR A 41 -1.79 7.15 8.87
CA THR A 41 -1.40 6.39 10.05
C THR A 41 -0.06 5.68 9.86
N VAL A 42 0.13 4.96 8.74
CA VAL A 42 1.37 4.21 8.50
C VAL A 42 2.58 5.15 8.41
N TYR A 43 2.51 6.20 7.59
CA TYR A 43 3.63 7.11 7.42
C TYR A 43 3.82 8.07 8.61
N GLY A 44 2.74 8.40 9.32
CA GLY A 44 2.81 9.15 10.57
C GLY A 44 3.56 8.39 11.67
N SER A 45 3.41 7.07 11.70
CA SER A 45 4.05 6.21 12.70
C SER A 45 5.57 6.19 12.66
N PHE A 46 6.20 6.61 11.55
CA PHE A 46 7.66 6.60 11.40
C PHE A 46 8.39 7.48 12.44
N LYS A 47 7.66 8.40 13.10
CA LYS A 47 8.14 9.24 14.21
C LYS A 47 7.92 8.63 15.59
N GLY A 48 7.11 7.58 15.68
CA GLY A 48 6.62 6.97 16.91
C GLY A 48 6.99 5.50 17.01
N ASP A 49 6.01 4.67 17.36
CA ASP A 49 6.15 3.20 17.42
C ASP A 49 5.31 2.53 16.33
N PRO A 50 5.89 2.20 15.16
CA PRO A 50 5.16 1.57 14.07
C PRO A 50 4.49 0.24 14.41
N ALA A 51 5.04 -0.55 15.34
CA ALA A 51 4.41 -1.81 15.71
C ALA A 51 3.05 -1.56 16.39
N LYS A 52 2.96 -0.53 17.23
CA LYS A 52 1.73 -0.14 17.91
C LYS A 52 0.79 0.70 17.03
N GLU A 53 1.34 1.59 16.21
CA GLU A 53 0.57 2.60 15.48
C GLU A 53 0.18 2.15 14.06
N ALA A 54 1.11 1.54 13.32
CA ALA A 54 0.86 1.07 11.95
C ALA A 54 0.41 -0.39 11.88
N GLY A 55 0.75 -1.21 12.89
CA GLY A 55 0.32 -2.61 12.99
C GLY A 55 -1.16 -2.84 12.70
N PRO A 56 -2.09 -2.09 13.35
CA PRO A 56 -3.52 -2.23 13.10
C PRO A 56 -3.97 -1.94 11.66
N CYS A 57 -3.25 -1.07 10.93
CA CYS A 57 -3.54 -0.80 9.51
C CYS A 57 -3.18 -2.01 8.64
N PHE A 58 -2.07 -2.68 8.92
CA PHE A 58 -1.70 -3.92 8.22
C PHE A 58 -2.59 -5.09 8.64
N ASP A 59 -3.04 -5.16 9.89
CA ASP A 59 -4.04 -6.14 10.35
C ASP A 59 -5.39 -5.94 9.63
N TYR A 60 -5.77 -4.70 9.38
CA TYR A 60 -6.95 -4.38 8.58
C TYR A 60 -6.82 -4.89 7.14
N LEU A 61 -5.67 -4.69 6.48
CA LEU A 61 -5.42 -5.23 5.14
C LEU A 61 -5.39 -6.77 5.13
N GLU A 62 -4.75 -7.40 6.11
CA GLU A 62 -4.79 -8.86 6.28
C GLU A 62 -6.25 -9.34 6.34
N LYS A 63 -7.08 -8.74 7.20
CA LYS A 63 -8.50 -9.07 7.30
C LYS A 63 -9.26 -8.83 6.00
N ALA A 64 -8.97 -7.74 5.28
CA ALA A 64 -9.61 -7.43 4.01
C ALA A 64 -9.33 -8.51 2.96
N LEU A 65 -8.09 -9.04 2.93
CA LEU A 65 -7.67 -10.12 2.02
C LEU A 65 -8.30 -11.49 2.34
N HIS A 66 -8.99 -11.65 3.47
CA HIS A 66 -9.79 -12.84 3.78
C HIS A 66 -11.24 -12.74 3.28
N LYS A 67 -11.70 -11.57 2.82
CA LYS A 67 -13.13 -11.35 2.51
C LYS A 67 -13.61 -12.16 1.30
N PHE A 68 -12.78 -12.31 0.28
CA PHE A 68 -13.09 -13.06 -0.94
C PHE A 68 -12.09 -14.20 -1.10
N ASP A 69 -12.57 -15.39 -1.42
CA ASP A 69 -11.78 -16.63 -1.47
C ASP A 69 -11.42 -17.05 -2.91
N ASP A 70 -11.82 -16.26 -3.90
CA ASP A 70 -11.60 -16.53 -5.33
C ASP A 70 -10.27 -15.97 -5.86
N GLY A 71 -9.34 -15.60 -4.97
CA GLY A 71 -7.95 -15.30 -5.35
C GLY A 71 -7.18 -14.51 -4.28
N PRO A 72 -5.92 -14.11 -4.57
CA PRO A 72 -5.02 -13.51 -3.58
C PRO A 72 -5.14 -11.98 -3.46
N PHE A 73 -6.03 -11.34 -4.22
CA PHE A 73 -6.18 -9.89 -4.29
C PHE A 73 -7.30 -9.36 -3.37
N LEU A 74 -7.32 -8.05 -3.13
CA LEU A 74 -8.27 -7.42 -2.19
C LEU A 74 -9.75 -7.63 -2.58
N LEU A 75 -10.02 -7.79 -3.88
CA LEU A 75 -11.33 -8.15 -4.42
C LEU A 75 -11.35 -9.58 -5.00
N GLY A 76 -10.47 -10.46 -4.52
CA GLY A 76 -10.22 -11.81 -5.05
C GLY A 76 -9.33 -11.79 -6.29
N GLN A 77 -9.70 -11.02 -7.31
CA GLN A 77 -8.93 -10.82 -8.55
C GLN A 77 -8.26 -9.44 -8.58
N LEU A 78 -7.18 -9.30 -9.37
CA LEU A 78 -6.42 -8.05 -9.48
C LEU A 78 -7.35 -6.89 -9.86
N SER A 79 -7.29 -5.80 -9.11
CA SER A 79 -8.21 -4.68 -9.25
C SER A 79 -7.53 -3.33 -9.03
N LEU A 80 -8.28 -2.25 -9.29
CA LEU A 80 -7.88 -0.88 -8.96
C LEU A 80 -7.55 -0.69 -7.48
N VAL A 81 -8.15 -1.49 -6.59
CA VAL A 81 -7.88 -1.41 -5.16
C VAL A 81 -6.44 -1.86 -4.88
N ASP A 82 -6.00 -2.97 -5.47
CA ASP A 82 -4.63 -3.44 -5.29
C ASP A 82 -3.61 -2.41 -5.81
N ILE A 83 -3.91 -1.82 -6.96
CA ILE A 83 -3.12 -0.75 -7.60
C ILE A 83 -3.05 0.50 -6.72
N ALA A 84 -4.13 0.84 -6.00
CA ALA A 84 -4.16 1.98 -5.10
C ALA A 84 -3.28 1.80 -3.86
N TYR A 85 -3.16 0.58 -3.34
CA TYR A 85 -2.43 0.29 -2.11
C TYR A 85 -0.96 -0.08 -2.32
N ILE A 86 -0.65 -0.84 -3.38
CA ILE A 86 0.69 -1.45 -3.52
C ILE A 86 1.86 -0.45 -3.54
N PRO A 87 1.77 0.76 -4.13
CA PRO A 87 2.89 1.68 -4.10
C PRO A 87 3.25 2.12 -2.67
N PHE A 88 2.25 2.23 -1.79
CA PHE A 88 2.43 2.63 -0.41
C PHE A 88 2.92 1.47 0.45
N VAL A 89 2.33 0.28 0.29
CA VAL A 89 2.78 -0.92 1.02
C VAL A 89 4.24 -1.26 0.66
N GLU A 90 4.62 -1.21 -0.61
CA GLU A 90 6.01 -1.42 -1.07
C GLU A 90 6.99 -0.48 -0.34
N ARG A 91 6.70 0.82 -0.33
CA ARG A 91 7.58 1.85 0.25
C ARG A 91 7.62 1.77 1.77
N ALA A 92 6.47 1.51 2.40
CA ALA A 92 6.39 1.32 3.84
C ALA A 92 7.15 0.07 4.28
N GLN A 93 7.02 -1.05 3.55
CA GLN A 93 7.74 -2.28 3.84
C GLN A 93 9.26 -2.09 3.81
N ILE A 94 9.78 -1.42 2.78
CA ILE A 94 11.22 -1.11 2.66
C ILE A 94 11.66 -0.30 3.88
N PHE A 95 10.99 0.81 4.18
CA PHE A 95 11.42 1.69 5.26
C PHE A 95 11.30 1.04 6.66
N LEU A 96 10.15 0.41 6.93
CA LEU A 96 9.88 -0.24 8.22
C LEU A 96 10.86 -1.40 8.47
N SER A 97 11.18 -2.20 7.45
CA SER A 97 12.15 -3.29 7.60
C SER A 97 13.58 -2.78 7.73
N GLU A 98 14.01 -1.83 6.90
CA GLU A 98 15.41 -1.36 6.87
C GLU A 98 15.76 -0.48 8.07
N VAL A 99 14.86 0.42 8.48
CA VAL A 99 15.15 1.43 9.50
C VAL A 99 14.58 1.04 10.86
N ILE A 100 13.32 0.62 10.91
CA ILE A 100 12.61 0.36 12.17
C ILE A 100 12.73 -1.11 12.62
N LYS A 101 13.19 -2.01 11.74
CA LYS A 101 13.27 -3.45 11.97
C LYS A 101 11.90 -4.08 12.27
N TYR A 102 10.85 -3.55 11.64
CA TYR A 102 9.49 -4.07 11.73
C TYR A 102 9.09 -4.80 10.45
N ASP A 103 8.75 -6.08 10.57
CA ASP A 103 8.25 -6.91 9.49
C ASP A 103 6.72 -6.83 9.41
N ILE A 104 6.20 -6.20 8.36
CA ILE A 104 4.75 -6.05 8.15
C ILE A 104 4.06 -7.38 7.81
N THR A 105 4.81 -8.41 7.41
CA THR A 105 4.25 -9.71 7.00
C THR A 105 4.17 -10.72 8.15
N ALA A 106 4.89 -10.47 9.25
CA ALA A 106 4.85 -11.32 10.43
C ALA A 106 3.42 -11.43 10.99
N GLY A 107 2.87 -12.65 11.01
CA GLY A 107 1.49 -12.91 11.44
C GLY A 107 0.41 -12.50 10.42
N ARG A 108 0.79 -12.07 9.21
CA ARG A 108 -0.12 -11.60 8.14
C ARG A 108 0.11 -12.38 6.84
N PRO A 109 -0.24 -13.68 6.79
CA PRO A 109 0.08 -14.55 5.67
C PRO A 109 -0.65 -14.16 4.37
N LYS A 110 -1.87 -13.59 4.43
CA LYS A 110 -2.55 -13.13 3.21
C LYS A 110 -1.90 -11.87 2.67
N LEU A 111 -1.49 -10.94 3.54
CA LEU A 111 -0.72 -9.76 3.13
C LEU A 111 0.61 -10.17 2.48
N ALA A 112 1.31 -11.16 3.03
CA ALA A 112 2.53 -11.71 2.44
C ALA A 112 2.27 -12.26 1.02
N ALA A 113 1.26 -13.12 0.87
CA ALA A 113 0.87 -13.68 -0.43
C ALA A 113 0.45 -12.60 -1.43
N TRP A 114 -0.30 -11.59 -0.99
CA TRP A 114 -0.71 -10.45 -1.82
C TRP A 114 0.49 -9.67 -2.38
N ILE A 115 1.51 -9.42 -1.55
CA ILE A 115 2.76 -8.78 -1.99
C ILE A 115 3.51 -9.66 -3.00
N GLU A 116 3.61 -10.97 -2.73
CA GLU A 116 4.28 -11.93 -3.62
C GLU A 116 3.60 -12.00 -5.00
N GLU A 117 2.28 -12.10 -5.03
CA GLU A 117 1.49 -12.18 -6.27
C GLU A 117 1.55 -10.87 -7.06
N LEU A 118 1.45 -9.71 -6.40
CA LEU A 118 1.64 -8.43 -7.08
C LEU A 118 3.03 -8.30 -7.69
N ASN A 119 4.07 -8.78 -7.00
CA ASN A 119 5.43 -8.79 -7.54
C ASN A 119 5.58 -9.65 -8.81
N GLN A 120 4.63 -10.54 -9.11
CA GLN A 120 4.59 -11.29 -10.38
C GLN A 120 3.86 -10.56 -11.51
N VAL A 121 3.08 -9.52 -11.23
CA VAL A 121 2.36 -8.75 -12.25
C VAL A 121 3.33 -7.90 -13.07
N ASP A 122 3.43 -8.18 -14.38
CA ASP A 122 4.41 -7.53 -15.26
C ASP A 122 4.25 -6.01 -15.36
N ALA A 123 3.01 -5.52 -15.33
CA ALA A 123 2.74 -4.08 -15.29
C ALA A 123 3.26 -3.41 -14.00
N TYR A 124 3.16 -4.10 -12.86
CA TYR A 124 3.69 -3.59 -11.59
C TYR A 124 5.22 -3.65 -11.56
N LYS A 125 5.84 -4.75 -12.01
CA LYS A 125 7.31 -4.90 -12.10
C LYS A 125 7.99 -3.71 -12.79
N GLN A 126 7.37 -3.17 -13.85
CA GLN A 126 7.89 -2.04 -14.62
C GLN A 126 7.85 -0.70 -13.86
N THR A 127 6.98 -0.58 -12.84
CA THR A 127 6.76 0.65 -12.06
C THR A 127 7.34 0.58 -10.65
N LYS A 128 7.91 -0.57 -10.26
CA LYS A 128 8.57 -0.74 -8.96
C LYS A 128 9.62 0.34 -8.70
N LEU A 129 9.77 0.65 -7.41
CA LEU A 129 10.79 1.57 -6.95
C LEU A 129 12.18 1.09 -7.36
N LYS A 130 12.88 1.90 -8.16
CA LYS A 130 14.20 1.55 -8.70
C LYS A 130 15.35 1.80 -7.72
N ASP A 131 15.17 2.70 -6.77
CA ASP A 131 16.19 3.07 -5.77
C ASP A 131 15.64 2.99 -4.34
N PRO A 132 15.69 1.80 -3.70
CA PRO A 132 15.30 1.63 -2.30
C PRO A 132 16.15 2.44 -1.33
N LYS A 133 17.46 2.59 -1.60
CA LYS A 133 18.36 3.33 -0.71
C LYS A 133 18.05 4.82 -0.72
N GLY A 134 17.85 5.39 -1.90
CA GLY A 134 17.42 6.78 -2.06
C GLY A 134 16.08 7.05 -1.36
N LEU A 135 15.12 6.12 -1.42
CA LEU A 135 13.86 6.23 -0.67
C LEU A 135 14.11 6.29 0.83
N VAL A 136 14.95 5.39 1.37
CA VAL A 136 15.24 5.34 2.81
C VAL A 136 15.85 6.64 3.30
N GLU A 137 16.83 7.19 2.58
CA GLU A 137 17.44 8.47 2.94
C GLU A 137 16.43 9.63 2.84
N LEU A 138 15.61 9.66 1.77
CA LEU A 138 14.54 10.64 1.63
C LEU A 138 13.54 10.57 2.80
N TYR A 139 13.15 9.37 3.22
CA TYR A 139 12.18 9.18 4.31
C TYR A 139 12.77 9.52 5.68
N LYS A 140 14.05 9.25 5.92
CA LYS A 140 14.72 9.75 7.12
C LYS A 140 14.65 11.28 7.19
N ILE A 141 14.97 11.98 6.09
CA ILE A 141 14.88 13.45 6.02
C ILE A 141 13.43 13.92 6.25
N ARG A 142 12.48 13.31 5.55
CA ARG A 142 11.07 13.74 5.55
C ARG A 142 10.37 13.49 6.88
N TYR A 143 10.66 12.35 7.51
CA TYR A 143 9.88 11.84 8.64
C TYR A 143 10.67 11.77 9.93
N MET A 144 12.01 11.68 9.94
CA MET A 144 12.77 11.51 11.19
C MET A 144 13.53 12.78 11.63
N VAL A 145 13.75 13.74 10.75
CA VAL A 145 14.44 15.00 11.11
C VAL A 145 13.45 15.99 11.75
N PRO A 146 13.78 16.59 12.92
CA PRO A 146 12.98 17.65 13.53
C PRO A 146 12.88 18.88 12.61
N TYR A 147 11.72 19.55 12.59
CA TYR A 147 11.46 20.70 11.72
C TYR A 147 12.47 21.86 11.84
N ALA A 148 13.21 21.97 12.96
CA ALA A 148 14.21 23.01 13.18
C ALA A 148 15.49 22.83 12.32
N GLU A 149 15.79 21.62 11.85
CA GLU A 149 17.04 21.31 11.12
C GLU A 149 16.87 21.34 9.59
N HIS A 150 15.63 21.44 9.09
CA HIS A 150 15.35 21.51 7.65
C HIS A 150 15.87 22.79 6.98
N PHE A 151 16.10 23.86 7.74
CA PHE A 151 16.58 25.16 7.22
C PHE A 151 18.11 25.29 7.17
N VAL A 152 18.86 24.29 7.65
CA VAL A 152 20.34 24.34 7.69
C VAL A 152 20.98 23.58 6.51
N LEU A 153 20.18 22.85 5.73
CA LEU A 153 20.65 21.96 4.66
C LEU A 153 20.23 22.38 3.23
N ILE A 154 19.82 23.65 3.04
CA ILE A 154 19.51 24.21 1.70
C ILE A 154 20.50 25.31 1.35
#